data_AF-A0AB34Z5A3-F1
#
_entry.id   AF-A0AB34Z5A3-F1
#
_cell.length_a   1.000
_cell.length_b   1.000
_cell.length_c   1.000
_cell.angle_alpha   90.00
_cell.angle_beta   90.00
_cell.angle_gamma   90.00
#
_symmetry.space_group_name_H-M   'P 1'
#
loop_
_entity.id
_entity.type
_entity.pdbx_description
1 polymer ?
#
loop_
_entity_poly.entity_id
_entity_poly.type
_entity_poly.pdbx_seq_one_letter_code
_entity_poly.pdbx_strand_id
1 'polypeptide(L)'
;MNKKIKMFVICAVFVLISSCKNDVNSKDLENSEQSEQELKSPKQIEQEIKKEFNGLLNILEKKDISNLDEKDTKEIEKTIQELKDKIEKTEAKKTPLKTYLEYEKKVKEIREKLKDKGELENKLKELEESLKKKKDDRRKALEEAKQTFQGYKGQVDTATGETQGHQAQNQRGSGAQAWTKAREYGLSVNSTSFGTDTGVMSSGIIDEAIKQIEEELKDIGEGTQILENKK
;
A
#
# COMPACT_ATOMS: atom_id res chain seq x y z
N MET A 1 13.83 47.29 -0.89
CA MET A 1 14.55 46.32 -1.77
C MET A 1 13.92 46.34 -3.15
N ASN A 2 14.69 46.78 -4.16
CA ASN A 2 14.21 47.03 -5.52
C ASN A 2 13.72 45.75 -6.22
N LYS A 3 12.60 45.83 -6.94
CA LYS A 3 12.00 44.73 -7.73
C LYS A 3 13.02 44.03 -8.66
N LYS A 4 14.08 44.73 -9.08
CA LYS A 4 15.17 44.19 -9.91
C LYS A 4 16.04 43.12 -9.20
N ILE A 5 16.17 43.18 -7.88
CA ILE A 5 16.98 42.19 -7.12
C ILE A 5 16.22 40.87 -6.96
N LYS A 6 14.89 40.89 -6.86
CA LYS A 6 14.07 39.67 -6.76
C LYS A 6 14.02 38.86 -8.06
N MET A 7 14.13 39.52 -9.23
CA MET A 7 14.17 38.82 -10.52
C MET A 7 15.49 38.07 -10.74
N PHE A 8 16.61 38.60 -10.24
CA PHE A 8 17.92 37.99 -10.40
C PHE A 8 18.11 36.72 -9.54
N VAL A 9 17.50 36.66 -8.36
CA VAL A 9 17.59 35.49 -7.47
C VAL A 9 16.83 34.28 -8.05
N ILE A 10 15.72 34.51 -8.75
CA ILE A 10 14.93 33.42 -9.36
C ILE A 10 15.62 32.82 -10.58
N CYS A 11 16.34 33.62 -11.39
CA CYS A 11 17.09 33.10 -12.53
C CYS A 11 18.31 32.26 -12.13
N ALA A 12 18.95 32.55 -10.99
CA ALA A 12 20.11 31.77 -10.51
C ALA A 12 19.74 30.35 -10.05
N VAL A 13 18.52 30.14 -9.55
CA VAL A 13 18.04 28.83 -9.09
C VAL A 13 17.71 27.88 -10.26
N PHE A 14 17.25 28.41 -11.40
CA PHE A 14 16.93 27.60 -12.58
C PHE A 14 18.18 27.11 -13.35
N VAL A 15 19.30 27.84 -13.28
CA VAL A 15 20.56 27.42 -13.92
C VAL A 15 21.25 26.30 -13.13
N LEU A 16 21.16 26.31 -11.79
CA LEU A 16 21.78 25.27 -10.94
C LEU A 16 21.12 23.89 -11.07
N ILE A 17 19.82 23.82 -11.41
CA ILE A 17 19.13 22.53 -11.62
C ILE A 17 19.48 21.91 -12.99
N SER A 18 19.99 22.70 -13.94
CA SER A 18 20.20 22.26 -15.32
C SER A 18 21.59 21.64 -15.59
N SER A 19 22.52 21.73 -14.64
CA SER A 19 23.90 21.22 -14.81
C SER A 19 24.14 19.80 -14.26
N CYS A 20 23.14 19.15 -13.67
CA CYS A 20 23.27 17.73 -13.29
C CYS A 20 22.83 16.83 -14.45
N LYS A 21 23.63 16.82 -15.52
CA LYS A 21 23.55 15.79 -16.57
C LYS A 21 24.77 14.86 -16.43
N ASN A 22 24.48 13.70 -15.85
CA ASN A 22 25.03 12.37 -16.13
C ASN A 22 26.55 12.20 -16.13
N ASP A 23 27.10 11.58 -15.07
CA ASP A 23 28.25 10.68 -15.21
C ASP A 23 28.25 9.57 -14.12
N VAL A 24 28.13 8.33 -14.61
CA VAL A 24 28.98 7.17 -14.28
C VAL A 24 29.16 6.75 -12.80
N ASN A 25 28.46 5.65 -12.50
CA ASN A 25 28.97 4.38 -11.96
C ASN A 25 29.51 4.25 -10.52
N SER A 26 29.05 3.15 -9.94
CA SER A 26 29.62 2.28 -8.90
C SER A 26 29.76 2.77 -7.47
N LYS A 27 29.09 1.98 -6.60
CA LYS A 27 29.58 1.50 -5.30
C LYS A 27 30.24 2.54 -4.40
N ASP A 28 29.44 3.10 -3.50
CA ASP A 28 29.69 3.07 -2.06
C ASP A 28 28.80 4.14 -1.42
N LEU A 29 27.75 3.70 -0.74
CA LEU A 29 27.11 4.49 0.29
C LEU A 29 26.68 3.54 1.42
N GLU A 30 27.68 2.85 1.96
CA GLU A 30 27.62 2.26 3.29
C GLU A 30 27.97 3.36 4.31
N ASN A 31 27.16 3.42 5.38
CA ASN A 31 27.37 4.16 6.63
C ASN A 31 27.43 5.69 6.57
N SER A 32 26.25 6.29 6.71
CA SER A 32 26.11 7.49 7.52
C SER A 32 24.94 7.28 8.48
N GLU A 33 25.25 6.82 9.69
CA GLU A 33 24.33 6.78 10.82
C GLU A 33 23.96 8.22 11.21
N GLN A 34 22.67 8.55 11.11
CA GLN A 34 22.07 9.61 11.91
C GLN A 34 20.68 9.17 12.36
N SER A 35 20.52 9.15 13.68
CA SER A 35 19.29 8.88 14.40
C SER A 35 18.19 9.87 14.01
N GLU A 36 17.25 9.42 13.21
CA GLU A 36 15.88 9.88 13.17
C GLU A 36 15.06 8.66 12.78
N GLN A 37 13.88 8.49 13.38
CA GLN A 37 12.97 7.40 13.11
C GLN A 37 12.68 7.34 11.61
N GLU A 38 13.44 6.51 10.87
CA GLU A 38 13.29 6.33 9.44
C GLU A 38 11.83 5.96 9.19
N LEU A 39 11.10 6.86 8.52
CA LEU A 39 9.76 6.58 8.07
C LEU A 39 9.90 5.55 6.94
N LYS A 40 10.09 4.27 7.31
CA LYS A 40 10.22 3.18 6.36
C LYS A 40 9.07 3.27 5.38
N SER A 41 9.39 3.31 4.09
CA SER A 41 8.36 3.38 3.06
C SER A 41 7.43 2.16 3.17
N PRO A 42 6.15 2.26 2.76
CA PRO A 42 5.21 1.13 2.83
C PRO A 42 5.74 -0.14 2.16
N LYS A 43 6.51 0.00 1.07
CA LYS A 43 7.17 -1.11 0.37
C LYS A 43 8.27 -1.79 1.20
N GLN A 44 9.08 -1.02 1.93
CA GLN A 44 10.10 -1.58 2.82
C GLN A 44 9.48 -2.35 3.98
N ILE A 45 8.41 -1.82 4.58
CA ILE A 45 7.66 -2.50 5.64
C ILE A 45 7.10 -3.82 5.13
N GLU A 46 6.48 -3.84 3.95
CA GLU A 46 5.95 -5.06 3.35
C GLU A 46 7.05 -6.12 3.10
N GLN A 47 8.21 -5.71 2.59
CA GLN A 47 9.33 -6.61 2.36
C GLN A 47 9.90 -7.18 3.67
N GLU A 48 9.98 -6.37 4.73
CA GLU A 48 10.40 -6.82 6.05
C GLU A 48 9.43 -7.85 6.63
N ILE A 49 8.12 -7.60 6.56
CA ILE A 49 7.10 -8.56 7.01
C ILE A 49 7.25 -9.87 6.23
N LYS A 50 7.43 -9.81 4.89
CA LYS A 50 7.66 -11.00 4.06
C LYS A 50 8.92 -11.77 4.48
N LYS A 51 10.01 -11.07 4.80
CA LYS A 51 11.26 -11.68 5.30
C LYS A 51 11.06 -12.36 6.65
N GLU A 52 10.36 -11.71 7.58
CA GLU A 52 10.10 -12.27 8.92
C GLU A 52 9.22 -13.51 8.87
N PHE A 53 8.14 -13.49 8.08
CA PHE A 53 7.32 -14.67 7.87
C PHE A 53 8.14 -15.85 7.32
N ASN A 54 8.98 -15.60 6.32
CA ASN A 54 9.82 -16.64 5.73
C ASN A 54 10.91 -17.11 6.71
N GLY A 55 11.47 -16.19 7.50
CA GLY A 55 12.44 -16.50 8.55
C GLY A 55 11.83 -17.43 9.60
N LEU A 56 10.63 -17.11 10.06
CA LEU A 56 9.90 -17.92 11.03
C LEU A 56 9.56 -19.30 10.46
N LEU A 57 9.03 -19.38 9.24
CA LEU A 57 8.74 -20.67 8.60
C LEU A 57 10.00 -21.52 8.42
N ASN A 58 11.13 -20.93 8.03
CA ASN A 58 12.41 -21.64 7.93
C ASN A 58 12.91 -22.17 9.28
N ILE A 59 12.70 -21.41 10.38
CA ILE A 59 13.02 -21.88 11.73
C ILE A 59 12.16 -23.10 12.08
N LEU A 60 10.85 -23.03 11.81
CA LEU A 60 9.91 -24.11 12.09
C LEU A 60 10.14 -25.35 11.23
N GLU A 61 10.72 -25.22 10.04
CA GLU A 61 11.09 -26.37 9.19
C GLU A 61 12.37 -27.07 9.64
N LYS A 62 13.32 -26.31 10.20
CA LYS A 62 14.63 -26.84 10.61
C LYS A 62 14.64 -27.39 12.04
N LYS A 63 13.85 -26.80 12.94
CA LYS A 63 13.78 -27.22 14.33
C LYS A 63 12.79 -28.37 14.47
N ASP A 64 13.11 -29.33 15.34
CA ASP A 64 12.14 -30.34 15.75
C ASP A 64 11.10 -29.67 16.66
N ILE A 65 9.93 -29.38 16.08
CA ILE A 65 8.85 -28.67 16.76
C ILE A 65 8.41 -29.41 18.03
N SER A 66 8.51 -30.74 18.05
CA SER A 66 8.17 -31.57 19.20
C SER A 66 9.01 -31.22 20.42
N ASN A 67 10.29 -30.86 20.20
CA ASN A 67 11.31 -30.63 21.20
C ASN A 67 11.78 -29.16 21.30
N LEU A 68 10.91 -28.19 21.00
CA LEU A 68 11.23 -26.78 21.22
C LEU A 68 11.54 -26.53 22.70
N ASP A 69 12.69 -25.92 22.96
CA ASP A 69 13.06 -25.48 24.29
C ASP A 69 12.47 -24.08 24.62
N GLU A 70 12.69 -23.61 25.84
CA GLU A 70 12.20 -22.30 26.29
C GLU A 70 12.82 -21.14 25.47
N LYS A 71 14.06 -21.29 24.98
CA LYS A 71 14.74 -20.26 24.20
C LYS A 71 14.15 -20.16 22.80
N ASP A 72 13.89 -21.28 22.16
CA ASP A 72 13.25 -21.37 20.85
C ASP A 72 11.83 -20.80 20.90
N THR A 73 11.08 -21.12 21.96
CA THR A 73 9.72 -20.62 22.16
C THR A 73 9.70 -19.11 22.32
N LYS A 74 10.63 -18.54 23.11
CA LYS A 74 10.77 -17.07 23.28
C LYS A 74 11.19 -16.37 21.99
N GLU A 75 12.07 -16.99 21.19
CA GLU A 75 12.49 -16.44 19.89
C GLU A 75 11.29 -16.37 18.94
N ILE A 76 10.51 -17.44 18.85
CA ILE A 76 9.28 -17.50 18.04
C ILE A 76 8.25 -16.47 18.52
N GLU A 77 8.02 -16.38 19.83
CA GLU A 77 7.10 -15.40 20.41
C GLU A 77 7.49 -13.97 20.04
N LYS A 78 8.78 -13.63 20.17
CA LYS A 78 9.31 -12.32 19.80
C LYS A 78 9.08 -12.02 18.33
N THR A 79 9.35 -12.97 17.43
CA THR A 79 9.11 -12.79 15.99
C THR A 79 7.62 -12.61 15.66
N ILE A 80 6.72 -13.35 16.33
CA ILE A 80 5.27 -13.17 16.16
C ILE A 80 4.83 -11.76 16.60
N GLN A 81 5.38 -11.28 17.71
CA GLN A 81 5.09 -9.93 18.20
C GLN A 81 5.65 -8.85 17.27
N GLU A 82 6.88 -8.99 16.77
CA GLU A 82 7.47 -8.07 15.79
C GLU A 82 6.65 -8.01 14.49
N LEU A 83 6.19 -9.17 13.99
CA LEU A 83 5.29 -9.27 12.85
C LEU A 83 4.00 -8.48 13.10
N LYS A 84 3.37 -8.67 14.27
CA LYS A 84 2.15 -7.95 14.66
C LYS A 84 2.39 -6.44 14.65
N ASP A 85 3.44 -5.97 15.30
CA ASP A 85 3.76 -4.54 15.40
C ASP A 85 4.02 -3.92 14.02
N LYS A 86 4.67 -4.66 13.10
CA LYS A 86 4.90 -4.21 11.72
C LYS A 86 3.61 -4.17 10.90
N ILE A 87 2.75 -5.17 11.05
CA ILE A 87 1.42 -5.19 10.43
C ILE A 87 0.59 -4.01 10.92
N GLU A 88 0.62 -3.69 12.22
CA GLU A 88 -0.07 -2.53 12.78
C GLU A 88 0.42 -1.20 12.21
N LYS A 89 1.70 -1.11 11.85
CA LYS A 89 2.30 0.05 11.16
C LYS A 89 1.98 0.12 9.67
N THR A 90 1.42 -0.93 9.06
CA THR A 90 1.03 -0.87 7.64
C THR A 90 -0.11 0.12 7.41
N GLU A 91 -0.01 0.88 6.31
CA GLU A 91 -1.06 1.77 5.85
C GLU A 91 -2.19 0.97 5.20
N ALA A 92 -3.19 0.61 5.99
CA ALA A 92 -4.36 -0.15 5.51
C ALA A 92 -5.04 0.53 4.31
N LYS A 93 -4.96 1.85 4.18
CA LYS A 93 -5.51 2.59 3.03
C LYS A 93 -4.75 2.38 1.72
N LYS A 94 -3.54 1.83 1.72
CA LYS A 94 -2.71 1.63 0.51
C LYS A 94 -2.28 0.19 0.30
N THR A 95 -2.17 -0.60 1.37
CA THR A 95 -1.79 -2.01 1.26
C THR A 95 -2.91 -2.82 0.61
N PRO A 96 -2.64 -3.52 -0.50
CA PRO A 96 -3.66 -4.31 -1.18
C PRO A 96 -4.21 -5.45 -0.31
N LEU A 97 -5.48 -5.78 -0.45
CA LEU A 97 -6.15 -6.90 0.22
C LEU A 97 -5.43 -8.23 -0.02
N LYS A 98 -4.91 -8.44 -1.23
CA LYS A 98 -4.12 -9.63 -1.58
C LYS A 98 -2.92 -9.84 -0.66
N THR A 99 -2.24 -8.76 -0.27
CA THR A 99 -1.10 -8.83 0.66
C THR A 99 -1.53 -9.34 2.04
N TYR A 100 -2.67 -8.87 2.56
CA TYR A 100 -3.21 -9.38 3.82
C TYR A 100 -3.66 -10.85 3.71
N LEU A 101 -4.26 -11.25 2.58
CA LEU A 101 -4.63 -12.66 2.34
C LEU A 101 -3.40 -13.57 2.27
N GLU A 102 -2.29 -13.11 1.69
CA GLU A 102 -1.01 -13.82 1.72
C GLU A 102 -0.50 -14.00 3.15
N TYR A 103 -0.56 -12.96 3.99
CA TYR A 103 -0.16 -13.04 5.39
C TYR A 103 -1.07 -13.98 6.20
N GLU A 104 -2.39 -13.95 6.00
CA GLU A 104 -3.31 -14.88 6.64
C GLU A 104 -2.99 -16.34 6.30
N LYS A 105 -2.62 -16.65 5.05
CA LYS A 105 -2.19 -17.99 4.64
C LYS A 105 -0.93 -18.43 5.38
N LYS A 106 0.07 -17.55 5.50
CA LYS A 106 1.31 -17.86 6.22
C LYS A 106 1.09 -18.05 7.72
N VAL A 107 0.22 -17.23 8.34
CA VAL A 107 -0.15 -17.42 9.75
C VAL A 107 -0.82 -18.76 9.97
N LYS A 108 -1.70 -19.20 9.06
CA LYS A 108 -2.32 -20.53 9.12
C LYS A 108 -1.29 -21.65 9.03
N GLU A 109 -0.33 -21.54 8.12
CA GLU A 109 0.77 -22.51 8.01
C GLU A 109 1.61 -22.58 9.30
N ILE A 110 1.97 -21.42 9.87
CA ILE A 110 2.67 -21.34 11.15
C ILE A 110 1.85 -22.01 12.26
N ARG A 111 0.55 -21.76 12.31
CA ARG A 111 -0.36 -22.33 13.31
C ARG A 111 -0.51 -23.84 13.18
N GLU A 112 -0.59 -24.37 11.96
CA GLU A 112 -0.61 -25.81 11.73
C GLU A 112 0.68 -26.47 12.22
N LYS A 113 1.84 -25.84 11.95
CA LYS A 113 3.14 -26.32 12.45
C LYS A 113 3.22 -26.25 13.98
N LEU A 114 2.61 -25.24 14.61
CA LEU A 114 2.67 -25.00 16.06
C LEU A 114 1.45 -25.54 16.86
N LYS A 115 0.60 -26.37 16.27
CA LYS A 115 -0.71 -26.76 16.82
C LYS A 115 -0.65 -27.36 18.24
N ASP A 116 0.44 -28.03 18.59
CA ASP A 116 0.64 -28.69 19.88
C ASP A 116 1.36 -27.80 20.92
N LYS A 117 1.66 -26.54 20.59
CA LYS A 117 2.38 -25.58 21.43
C LYS A 117 1.44 -24.48 21.93
N GLY A 118 0.64 -24.83 22.93
CA GLY A 118 -0.40 -23.97 23.50
C GLY A 118 0.07 -22.60 24.00
N GLU A 119 1.34 -22.45 24.38
CA GLU A 119 1.91 -21.16 24.83
C GLU A 119 1.92 -20.08 23.72
N LEU A 120 2.09 -20.49 22.46
CA LEU A 120 2.17 -19.58 21.31
C LEU A 120 0.80 -19.28 20.68
N GLU A 121 -0.22 -20.08 21.02
CA GLU A 121 -1.57 -19.99 20.44
C GLU A 121 -2.22 -18.62 20.67
N ASN A 122 -2.03 -18.02 21.86
CA ASN A 122 -2.60 -16.70 22.17
C ASN A 122 -1.96 -15.60 21.31
N LYS A 123 -0.64 -15.65 21.09
CA LYS A 123 0.09 -14.69 20.27
C LYS A 123 -0.27 -14.81 18.79
N LEU A 124 -0.45 -16.04 18.30
CA LEU A 124 -0.95 -16.26 16.94
C LEU A 124 -2.37 -15.72 16.76
N LYS A 125 -3.26 -15.91 17.74
CA LYS A 125 -4.61 -15.31 17.70
C LYS A 125 -4.56 -13.79 17.64
N GLU A 126 -3.73 -13.15 18.46
CA GLU A 126 -3.57 -11.69 18.41
C GLU A 126 -3.06 -11.19 17.05
N LEU A 127 -2.14 -11.93 16.42
CA LEU A 127 -1.65 -11.63 15.08
C LEU A 127 -2.76 -11.81 14.01
N GLU A 128 -3.55 -12.89 14.09
CA GLU A 128 -4.71 -13.13 13.23
C GLU A 128 -5.75 -12.01 13.34
N GLU A 129 -6.07 -11.57 14.56
CA GLU A 129 -7.00 -10.48 14.81
C GLU A 129 -6.49 -9.14 14.23
N SER A 130 -5.19 -8.86 14.39
CA SER A 130 -4.56 -7.66 13.82
C SER A 130 -4.63 -7.65 12.29
N LEU A 131 -4.32 -8.79 11.64
CA LEU A 131 -4.46 -8.96 10.19
C LEU A 131 -5.90 -8.78 9.73
N LYS A 132 -6.87 -9.42 10.41
CA LYS A 132 -8.28 -9.31 10.09
C LYS A 132 -8.76 -7.86 10.17
N LYS A 133 -8.39 -7.15 11.24
CA LYS A 133 -8.73 -5.73 11.42
C LYS A 133 -8.18 -4.88 10.28
N LYS A 134 -6.90 -5.03 9.93
CA LYS A 134 -6.27 -4.27 8.83
C LYS A 134 -6.90 -4.56 7.47
N LYS A 135 -7.27 -5.83 7.22
CA LYS A 135 -7.98 -6.25 6.01
C LYS A 135 -9.38 -5.63 5.93
N ASP A 136 -10.12 -5.63 7.03
CA ASP A 136 -11.45 -5.01 7.12
C ASP A 136 -11.36 -3.48 6.95
N ASP A 137 -10.34 -2.84 7.52
CA ASP A 137 -10.08 -1.41 7.34
C ASP A 137 -9.79 -1.07 5.86
N ARG A 138 -8.96 -1.87 5.17
CA ARG A 138 -8.72 -1.73 3.72
C ARG A 138 -10.02 -1.90 2.93
N ARG A 139 -10.83 -2.92 3.24
CA ARG A 139 -12.10 -3.16 2.55
C ARG A 139 -13.05 -1.97 2.69
N LYS A 140 -13.24 -1.45 3.89
CA LYS A 140 -14.08 -0.25 4.13
C LYS A 140 -13.54 0.95 3.36
N ALA A 141 -12.22 1.16 3.41
CA ALA A 141 -11.56 2.24 2.68
C ALA A 141 -11.80 2.14 1.15
N LEU A 142 -11.79 0.93 0.59
CA LEU A 142 -12.11 0.69 -0.83
C LEU A 142 -13.58 0.95 -1.16
N GLU A 143 -14.51 0.53 -0.30
CA GLU A 143 -15.94 0.81 -0.50
C GLU A 143 -16.24 2.33 -0.46
N GLU A 144 -15.64 3.06 0.49
CA GLU A 144 -15.69 4.53 0.55
C GLU A 144 -15.06 5.19 -0.70
N ALA A 145 -13.90 4.68 -1.13
CA ALA A 145 -13.24 5.17 -2.35
C ALA A 145 -14.14 4.97 -3.57
N LYS A 146 -14.75 3.79 -3.71
CA LYS A 146 -15.66 3.48 -4.82
C LYS A 146 -16.81 4.49 -4.91
N GLN A 147 -17.47 4.79 -3.80
CA GLN A 147 -18.53 5.80 -3.74
C GLN A 147 -18.02 7.18 -4.14
N THR A 148 -16.82 7.55 -3.66
CA THR A 148 -16.18 8.83 -4.00
C THR A 148 -15.90 8.94 -5.51
N PHE A 149 -15.36 7.89 -6.13
CA PHE A 149 -15.12 7.86 -7.58
C PHE A 149 -16.41 7.86 -8.40
N GLN A 150 -17.47 7.21 -7.93
CA GLN A 150 -18.79 7.32 -8.56
C GLN A 150 -19.33 8.75 -8.51
N GLY A 151 -19.06 9.48 -7.41
CA GLY A 151 -19.35 10.91 -7.31
C GLY A 151 -18.58 11.74 -8.35
N TYR A 152 -17.28 11.48 -8.51
CA TYR A 152 -16.48 12.12 -9.57
C TYR A 152 -16.99 11.80 -10.97
N LYS A 153 -17.40 10.55 -11.21
CA LYS A 153 -17.99 10.14 -12.48
C LYS A 153 -19.23 10.96 -12.81
N GLY A 154 -20.16 11.08 -11.84
CA GLY A 154 -21.35 11.90 -11.99
C GLY A 154 -21.03 13.38 -12.27
N GLN A 155 -19.98 13.94 -11.66
CA GLN A 155 -19.56 15.32 -11.93
C GLN A 155 -19.00 15.50 -13.34
N VAL A 156 -18.22 14.55 -13.84
CA VAL A 156 -17.67 14.60 -15.21
C VAL A 156 -18.78 14.43 -16.25
N ASP A 157 -19.70 13.50 -16.02
CA ASP A 157 -20.83 13.21 -16.92
C ASP A 157 -21.84 14.37 -16.97
N THR A 158 -22.01 15.10 -15.86
CA THR A 158 -22.93 16.24 -15.77
C THR A 158 -22.26 17.59 -16.01
N ALA A 159 -20.97 17.60 -16.35
CA ALA A 159 -20.21 18.83 -16.56
C ALA A 159 -20.73 19.61 -17.79
N THR A 160 -21.69 20.49 -17.54
CA THR A 160 -22.18 21.48 -18.51
C THR A 160 -21.39 22.78 -18.42
N GLY A 161 -21.45 23.60 -19.47
CA GLY A 161 -20.81 24.90 -19.52
C GLY A 161 -21.27 25.67 -20.75
N GLU A 162 -21.27 27.00 -20.66
CA GLU A 162 -21.67 27.89 -21.77
C GLU A 162 -20.72 27.78 -22.98
N THR A 163 -19.50 27.29 -22.76
CA THR A 163 -18.49 27.05 -23.80
C THR A 163 -17.83 25.69 -23.59
N GLN A 164 -17.24 25.13 -24.66
CA GLN A 164 -16.42 23.92 -24.57
C GLN A 164 -15.25 24.07 -23.57
N GLY A 165 -14.67 25.28 -23.45
CA GLY A 165 -13.62 25.57 -22.48
C GLY A 165 -14.09 25.48 -21.03
N HIS A 166 -15.28 26.00 -20.72
CA HIS A 166 -15.88 25.88 -19.39
C HIS A 166 -16.23 24.43 -19.03
N GLN A 167 -16.75 23.66 -19.99
CA GLN A 167 -17.00 22.22 -19.80
C GLN A 167 -15.69 21.47 -19.48
N ALA A 168 -14.64 21.68 -20.28
CA ALA A 168 -13.34 21.05 -20.07
C ALA A 168 -12.71 21.44 -18.71
N GLN A 169 -12.86 22.70 -18.27
CA GLN A 169 -12.35 23.14 -16.97
C GLN A 169 -13.06 22.43 -15.80
N ASN A 170 -14.39 22.28 -15.88
CA ASN A 170 -15.16 21.57 -14.86
C ASN A 170 -14.77 20.08 -14.78
N GLN A 171 -14.62 19.42 -15.94
CA GLN A 171 -14.16 18.02 -16.00
C GLN A 171 -12.75 17.84 -15.45
N ARG A 172 -11.84 18.78 -15.78
CA ARG A 172 -10.46 18.77 -15.29
C ARG A 172 -10.37 18.77 -13.76
N GLY A 173 -11.26 19.52 -13.10
CA GLY A 173 -11.32 19.59 -11.65
C GLY A 173 -11.55 18.22 -11.02
N SER A 174 -12.60 17.53 -11.47
CA SER A 174 -12.94 16.18 -10.99
C SER A 174 -11.87 15.15 -11.37
N GLY A 175 -11.30 15.22 -12.58
CA GLY A 175 -10.21 14.33 -12.99
C GLY A 175 -8.94 14.46 -12.14
N ALA A 176 -8.54 15.69 -11.79
CA ALA A 176 -7.40 15.94 -10.93
C ALA A 176 -7.63 15.46 -9.48
N GLN A 177 -8.85 15.65 -8.96
CA GLN A 177 -9.27 15.14 -7.66
C GLN A 177 -9.26 13.61 -7.63
N ALA A 178 -9.84 12.97 -8.65
CA ALA A 178 -9.83 11.53 -8.82
C ALA A 178 -8.41 10.96 -8.85
N TRP A 179 -7.51 11.57 -9.61
CA TRP A 179 -6.10 11.15 -9.67
C TRP A 179 -5.39 11.25 -8.32
N THR A 180 -5.61 12.34 -7.60
CA THR A 180 -5.03 12.53 -6.26
C THR A 180 -5.56 11.47 -5.30
N LYS A 181 -6.87 11.23 -5.30
CA LYS A 181 -7.48 10.17 -4.50
C LYS A 181 -6.98 8.79 -4.86
N ALA A 182 -6.80 8.48 -6.15
CA ALA A 182 -6.28 7.18 -6.57
C ALA A 182 -4.91 6.90 -5.91
N ARG A 183 -4.03 7.90 -5.87
CA ARG A 183 -2.73 7.78 -5.18
C ARG A 183 -2.85 7.64 -3.67
N GLU A 184 -3.77 8.36 -3.04
CA GLU A 184 -4.03 8.23 -1.60
C GLU A 184 -4.44 6.80 -1.21
N TYR A 185 -5.19 6.11 -2.08
CA TYR A 185 -5.61 4.73 -1.91
C TYR A 185 -4.62 3.68 -2.44
N GLY A 186 -3.45 4.10 -2.94
CA GLY A 186 -2.43 3.20 -3.50
C GLY A 186 -2.80 2.60 -4.86
N LEU A 187 -3.78 3.15 -5.56
CA LEU A 187 -4.21 2.69 -6.89
C LEU A 187 -3.21 3.15 -7.95
N SER A 188 -2.95 2.28 -8.94
CA SER A 188 -1.96 2.52 -9.99
C SER A 188 -2.65 2.97 -11.27
N VAL A 189 -3.28 4.14 -11.23
CA VAL A 189 -4.01 4.71 -12.38
C VAL A 189 -3.04 5.49 -13.26
N ASN A 190 -2.94 5.10 -14.54
CA ASN A 190 -2.03 5.75 -15.47
C ASN A 190 -2.74 6.80 -16.33
N SER A 191 -2.49 8.07 -16.07
CA SER A 191 -3.10 9.18 -16.80
C SER A 191 -2.60 9.36 -18.24
N THR A 192 -1.42 8.83 -18.59
CA THR A 192 -0.86 8.97 -19.95
C THR A 192 -1.47 8.01 -20.96
N SER A 193 -2.27 7.05 -20.49
CA SER A 193 -2.93 6.06 -21.35
C SER A 193 -4.24 6.58 -21.96
N PHE A 194 -4.68 7.77 -21.56
CA PHE A 194 -5.91 8.39 -22.03
C PHE A 194 -5.57 9.56 -22.96
N GLY A 195 -6.38 9.76 -24.00
CA GLY A 195 -6.13 10.76 -25.04
C GLY A 195 -5.98 12.20 -24.50
N THR A 196 -5.66 13.14 -25.38
CA THR A 196 -5.43 14.55 -25.00
C THR A 196 -6.71 15.32 -24.66
N ASP A 197 -7.88 14.74 -24.90
CA ASP A 197 -9.16 15.32 -24.51
C ASP A 197 -9.37 15.26 -22.99
N THR A 198 -9.74 16.38 -22.38
CA THR A 198 -9.81 16.51 -20.92
C THR A 198 -10.93 15.68 -20.31
N GLY A 199 -12.06 15.56 -21.01
CA GLY A 199 -13.19 14.72 -20.59
C GLY A 199 -12.79 13.25 -20.64
N VAL A 200 -12.24 12.80 -21.77
CA VAL A 200 -11.74 11.42 -21.96
C VAL A 200 -10.68 11.06 -20.92
N MET A 201 -9.74 11.96 -20.64
CA MET A 201 -8.70 11.74 -19.63
C MET A 201 -9.29 11.61 -18.22
N SER A 202 -10.23 12.49 -17.85
CA SER A 202 -10.83 12.51 -16.52
C SER A 202 -11.70 11.26 -16.29
N SER A 203 -12.56 10.92 -17.25
CA SER A 203 -13.37 9.68 -17.19
C SER A 203 -12.49 8.44 -17.17
N GLY A 204 -11.42 8.39 -17.97
CA GLY A 204 -10.48 7.26 -17.98
C GLY A 204 -9.80 7.02 -16.64
N ILE A 205 -9.35 8.08 -15.96
CA ILE A 205 -8.77 7.98 -14.61
C ILE A 205 -9.80 7.43 -13.61
N ILE A 206 -11.04 7.93 -13.66
CA ILE A 206 -12.11 7.53 -12.74
C ILE A 206 -12.51 6.07 -12.97
N ASP A 207 -12.74 5.69 -14.24
CA ASP A 207 -13.18 4.34 -14.61
C ASP A 207 -12.11 3.30 -14.28
N GLU A 208 -10.84 3.59 -14.55
CA GLU A 208 -9.72 2.70 -14.20
C GLU A 208 -9.58 2.56 -12.67
N ALA A 209 -9.76 3.65 -11.91
CA ALA A 209 -9.76 3.58 -10.44
C ALA A 209 -10.90 2.70 -9.90
N ILE A 210 -12.12 2.89 -10.41
CA ILE A 210 -13.30 2.08 -10.03
C ILE A 210 -13.03 0.61 -10.36
N LYS A 211 -12.53 0.32 -11.57
CA LYS A 211 -12.21 -1.04 -12.00
C LYS A 211 -11.18 -1.71 -11.08
N GLN A 212 -10.07 -1.06 -10.76
CA GLN A 212 -9.06 -1.61 -9.84
C GLN A 212 -9.65 -1.88 -8.45
N ILE A 213 -10.50 -0.99 -7.93
CA ILE A 213 -11.19 -1.19 -6.65
C ILE A 213 -12.11 -2.42 -6.72
N GLU A 214 -12.89 -2.56 -7.78
CA GLU A 214 -13.81 -3.68 -7.97
C GLU A 214 -13.09 -5.02 -8.09
N GLU A 215 -11.99 -5.06 -8.84
CA GLU A 215 -11.12 -6.24 -8.96
C GLU A 215 -10.56 -6.64 -7.58
N GLU A 216 -10.01 -5.68 -6.83
CA GLU A 216 -9.45 -5.95 -5.50
C GLU A 216 -10.52 -6.44 -4.49
N LEU A 217 -11.73 -5.87 -4.53
CA LEU A 217 -12.84 -6.29 -3.68
C LEU A 217 -13.38 -7.68 -4.08
N LYS A 218 -13.36 -8.01 -5.38
CA LYS A 218 -13.83 -9.31 -5.89
C LYS A 218 -12.93 -10.46 -5.45
N ASP A 219 -11.61 -10.25 -5.42
CA ASP A 219 -10.61 -11.25 -5.02
C ASP A 219 -10.84 -11.78 -3.57
N ILE A 220 -11.58 -11.05 -2.72
CA ILE A 220 -11.96 -11.52 -1.38
C ILE A 220 -12.99 -12.67 -1.46
N GLY A 221 -13.89 -12.65 -2.45
CA GLY A 221 -14.97 -13.62 -2.60
C GLY A 221 -14.45 -15.04 -2.86
N GLU A 222 -13.38 -15.17 -3.64
CA GLU A 222 -12.77 -16.47 -3.95
C GLU A 222 -11.84 -16.96 -2.82
N GLY A 223 -11.15 -16.05 -2.13
CA GLY A 223 -10.28 -16.40 -0.99
C GLY A 223 -11.03 -16.81 0.28
N THR A 224 -12.23 -16.28 0.52
CA THR A 224 -13.03 -16.56 1.73
C THR A 224 -13.69 -17.94 1.64
N GLN A 225 -14.18 -18.34 0.46
CA GLN A 225 -14.80 -19.66 0.26
C GLN A 225 -13.81 -20.83 0.42
N ILE A 226 -12.52 -20.64 0.11
CA ILE A 226 -11.49 -21.67 0.32
C ILE A 226 -11.19 -21.85 1.82
N LEU A 227 -11.38 -20.81 2.64
CA LEU A 227 -11.05 -20.84 4.07
C LEU A 227 -12.19 -21.35 4.95
N GLU A 228 -13.45 -21.21 4.52
CA GLU A 228 -14.60 -21.75 5.25
C GLU A 228 -14.88 -23.22 4.93
N ASN A 229 -14.54 -23.70 3.73
CA ASN A 229 -14.76 -25.10 3.31
C ASN A 229 -13.74 -26.12 3.90
N LYS A 230 -13.00 -25.77 4.95
CA LYS A 230 -12.05 -26.66 5.65
C LYS A 230 -12.29 -26.79 7.17
N LYS A 231 -13.41 -26.29 7.69
CA LYS A 231 -13.89 -26.62 9.04
C LYS A 231 -14.85 -27.81 9.00
#